data_AF-A0A2M7B1M7-F1
#
_entry.id   AF-A0A2M7B1M7-F1
#
_cell.length_a   1.000
_cell.length_b   1.000
_cell.length_c   1.000
_cell.angle_alpha   90.00
_cell.angle_beta   90.00
_cell.angle_gamma   90.00
#
_symmetry.space_group_name_H-M   'P 1'
#
loop_
_entity.id
_entity.type
_entity.pdbx_description
1 polymer ?
#
loop_
_entity_poly.entity_id
_entity_poly.type
_entity_poly.pdbx_seq_one_letter_code
_entity_poly.pdbx_strand_id
1 'polypeptide(L)'
;MDSLVIVSFAVSILLAVYELSGVLKARLSGRTKNTGRVIARFFILVMLMVLLGESVHWYAYISAIELPLAEDIRIRNTPFLICILGLTTIIIFIFVEMWTLFAEKKKGIAVNFAYRLISAAIILLCLIPILRKTVTMWDTYNEKLLQQYEYIKKR
;
A
#
# COMPACT_ATOMS: atom_id res chain seq x y z
N MET A 1 -5.73 -15.02 -2.13
CA MET A 1 -4.78 -14.10 -1.47
C MET A 1 -4.66 -14.50 -0.01
N ASP A 2 -3.49 -14.42 0.61
CA ASP A 2 -3.26 -14.96 1.96
C ASP A 2 -4.00 -14.13 3.02
N SER A 3 -4.56 -14.79 4.05
CA SER A 3 -5.35 -14.13 5.10
C SER A 3 -4.58 -13.01 5.80
N LEU A 4 -3.27 -13.18 6.01
CA LEU A 4 -2.42 -12.15 6.61
C LEU A 4 -2.41 -10.86 5.78
N VAL A 5 -2.29 -10.97 4.46
CA VAL A 5 -2.26 -9.82 3.54
C VAL A 5 -3.61 -9.09 3.57
N ILE A 6 -4.71 -9.84 3.56
CA ILE A 6 -6.07 -9.29 3.64
C ILE A 6 -6.25 -8.52 4.95
N VAL A 7 -5.86 -9.12 6.08
CA VAL A 7 -5.92 -8.47 7.40
C VAL A 7 -5.07 -7.21 7.43
N SER A 8 -3.86 -7.25 6.87
CA SER A 8 -2.98 -6.08 6.80
C SER A 8 -3.58 -4.92 6.00
N PHE A 9 -4.20 -5.20 4.84
CA PHE A 9 -4.94 -4.17 4.11
C PHE A 9 -6.12 -3.64 4.92
N ALA A 10 -6.93 -4.51 5.51
CA ALA A 10 -8.11 -4.11 6.28
C ALA A 10 -7.72 -3.20 7.46
N VAL A 11 -6.72 -3.58 8.25
CA VAL A 11 -6.21 -2.79 9.38
C VAL A 11 -5.67 -1.44 8.89
N SER A 12 -4.88 -1.44 7.82
CA SER A 12 -4.28 -0.21 7.29
C SER A 12 -5.34 0.78 6.79
N ILE A 13 -6.35 0.27 6.07
CA ILE A 13 -7.45 1.08 5.54
C ILE A 13 -8.32 1.61 6.68
N LEU A 14 -8.68 0.78 7.66
CA LEU A 14 -9.48 1.21 8.82
C LEU A 14 -8.77 2.30 9.62
N LEU A 15 -7.47 2.15 9.88
CA LEU A 15 -6.67 3.19 10.55
C LEU A 15 -6.57 4.46 9.71
N ALA A 16 -6.36 4.35 8.39
CA ALA A 16 -6.30 5.50 7.50
C ALA A 16 -7.64 6.26 7.45
N VAL A 17 -8.77 5.55 7.39
CA VAL A 17 -10.12 6.14 7.46
C VAL A 17 -10.35 6.83 8.80
N TYR A 18 -9.97 6.18 9.90
CA TYR A 18 -10.11 6.76 11.24
C TYR A 18 -9.29 8.05 11.39
N GLU A 19 -8.01 8.02 10.99
CA GLU A 19 -7.12 9.18 11.03
C GLU A 19 -7.63 10.32 10.14
N LEU A 20 -8.03 10.02 8.90
CA LEU A 20 -8.60 11.00 7.98
C LEU A 20 -9.88 11.63 8.57
N SER A 21 -10.77 10.81 9.12
CA SER A 21 -12.00 11.27 9.76
C SER A 21 -11.72 12.18 10.96
N GLY A 22 -10.72 11.83 11.77
CA GLY A 22 -10.28 12.65 12.90
C GLY A 22 -9.77 14.02 12.47
N VAL A 23 -8.95 14.05 11.41
CA VAL A 23 -8.42 15.31 10.87
C VAL A 23 -9.51 16.15 10.20
N LEU A 24 -10.41 15.52 9.44
CA LEU A 24 -11.55 16.18 8.80
C LEU A 24 -12.49 16.80 9.84
N LYS A 25 -12.85 16.05 10.89
CA LYS A 25 -13.68 16.57 11.99
C LYS A 25 -13.02 17.78 12.65
N ALA A 26 -11.72 17.70 12.96
CA ALA A 26 -10.98 18.83 13.53
C ALA A 26 -10.93 20.05 12.60
N ARG A 27 -10.88 19.82 11.27
CA ARG A 27 -10.90 20.89 10.27
C ARG A 27 -12.27 21.56 10.16
N LEU A 28 -13.32 20.76 10.05
CA LEU A 28 -14.71 21.23 9.99
C LEU A 28 -15.11 21.98 11.26
N SER A 29 -14.59 21.57 12.42
CA SER A 29 -14.81 22.27 13.69
C SER A 29 -13.89 23.48 13.92
N GLY A 30 -13.12 23.91 12.92
CA GLY A 30 -12.21 25.07 13.01
C GLY A 30 -11.01 24.90 13.94
N ARG A 31 -10.77 23.70 14.50
CA ARG A 31 -9.69 23.42 15.48
C ARG A 31 -8.31 23.31 14.82
N THR A 32 -8.25 23.19 13.49
CA THR A 32 -6.99 23.19 12.73
C THR A 32 -7.12 23.96 11.41
N LYS A 33 -6.06 24.70 11.05
CA LYS A 33 -5.90 25.36 9.75
C LYS A 33 -5.05 24.55 8.75
N ASN A 34 -4.48 23.42 9.19
CA ASN A 34 -3.54 22.66 8.38
C ASN A 34 -4.25 21.76 7.35
N THR A 35 -4.58 22.33 6.19
CA THR A 35 -5.17 21.59 5.05
C THR A 35 -4.20 20.55 4.48
N GLY A 36 -2.89 20.79 4.55
CA GLY A 36 -1.88 19.84 4.06
C GLY A 36 -1.98 18.47 4.73
N ARG A 37 -2.32 18.45 6.03
CA ARG A 37 -2.53 17.20 6.76
C ARG A 37 -3.76 16.41 6.29
N VAL A 38 -4.85 17.10 5.95
CA VAL A 38 -6.04 16.46 5.37
C VAL A 38 -5.68 15.80 4.04
N ILE A 39 -4.98 16.54 3.18
CA ILE A 39 -4.56 16.07 1.86
C ILE A 39 -3.63 14.85 1.98
N ALA A 40 -2.63 14.89 2.87
CA ALA A 40 -1.72 13.77 3.09
C ALA A 40 -2.46 12.50 3.55
N ARG A 41 -3.37 12.61 4.53
CA ARG A 41 -4.16 11.46 5.02
C ARG A 41 -5.12 10.91 3.96
N PHE A 42 -5.73 11.80 3.18
CA PHE A 42 -6.58 11.41 2.06
C PHE A 42 -5.77 10.65 1.01
N PHE A 43 -4.58 11.16 0.66
CA PHE A 43 -3.71 10.53 -0.33
C PHE A 43 -3.22 9.14 0.11
N ILE A 44 -2.85 8.97 1.39
CA ILE A 44 -2.50 7.66 1.96
C ILE A 44 -3.67 6.68 1.81
N LEU A 45 -4.90 7.10 2.13
CA LEU A 45 -6.08 6.26 2.00
C LEU A 45 -6.33 5.85 0.53
N VAL A 46 -6.28 6.80 -0.39
CA VAL A 46 -6.45 6.52 -1.83
C VAL A 46 -5.39 5.56 -2.32
N MET A 47 -4.12 5.77 -1.95
CA MET A 47 -3.02 4.88 -2.33
C MET A 47 -3.18 3.46 -1.79
N LEU A 48 -3.66 3.30 -0.54
CA LEU A 48 -3.98 1.98 0.03
C LEU A 48 -5.08 1.26 -0.76
N MET A 49 -6.11 1.99 -1.20
CA MET A 49 -7.21 1.42 -2.00
C MET A 49 -6.75 1.01 -3.40
N VAL A 50 -5.94 1.85 -4.06
CA VAL A 50 -5.33 1.51 -5.36
C VAL A 50 -4.44 0.28 -5.21
N LEU A 51 -3.58 0.26 -4.19
CA LEU A 51 -2.68 -0.86 -3.93
C LEU A 51 -3.43 -2.17 -3.68
N LEU A 52 -4.56 -2.13 -2.96
CA LEU A 52 -5.43 -3.29 -2.76
C LEU A 52 -6.01 -3.77 -4.09
N GLY A 53 -6.54 -2.85 -4.91
CA GLY A 53 -7.11 -3.17 -6.22
C GLY A 53 -6.10 -3.84 -7.15
N GLU A 54 -4.90 -3.26 -7.25
CA GLU A 54 -3.81 -3.82 -8.07
C GLU A 54 -3.31 -5.16 -7.52
N SER A 55 -3.20 -5.30 -6.19
CA SER A 55 -2.79 -6.57 -5.56
C SER A 55 -3.79 -7.70 -5.86
N VAL A 56 -5.09 -7.40 -5.82
CA VAL A 56 -6.15 -8.36 -6.14
C VAL A 56 -6.15 -8.69 -7.64
N HIS A 57 -6.05 -7.67 -8.50
CA HIS A 57 -5.99 -7.85 -9.95
C HIS A 57 -4.81 -8.72 -10.34
N TRP A 58 -3.63 -8.45 -9.77
CA TRP A 58 -2.42 -9.17 -10.09
C TRP A 58 -2.44 -10.60 -9.55
N TYR A 59 -2.97 -10.81 -8.35
CA TYR A 59 -3.20 -12.14 -7.81
C TYR A 59 -4.11 -12.98 -8.74
N ALA A 60 -5.24 -12.41 -9.18
CA ALA A 60 -6.15 -13.09 -10.10
C ALA A 60 -5.48 -13.40 -11.43
N TYR A 61 -4.69 -12.46 -11.97
CA TYR A 61 -3.94 -12.65 -13.19
C TYR A 61 -2.94 -13.80 -13.08
N ILE A 62 -2.05 -13.80 -12.07
CA ILE A 62 -1.04 -14.86 -11.90
C ILE A 62 -1.70 -16.22 -11.68
N SER A 63 -2.81 -16.27 -10.92
CA SER A 63 -3.56 -17.51 -10.69
C SER A 63 -4.18 -18.07 -11.97
N ALA A 64 -4.61 -17.21 -12.89
CA ALA A 64 -5.22 -17.60 -14.16
C ALA A 64 -4.21 -17.93 -15.28
N ILE A 65 -2.90 -17.68 -15.09
CA ILE A 65 -1.88 -18.10 -16.06
C ILE A 65 -1.78 -19.64 -16.04
N GLU A 66 -2.42 -20.27 -17.02
CA GLU A 66 -2.30 -21.69 -17.37
C GLU A 66 -1.32 -21.86 -18.54
N LEU A 67 -0.33 -22.73 -18.36
CA LEU A 67 0.59 -23.13 -19.45
C LEU A 67 -0.17 -24.09 -20.40
N PRO A 68 0.02 -24.03 -21.74
CA PRO A 68 1.01 -23.26 -22.49
C PRO A 68 0.44 -22.04 -23.25
N LEU A 69 -0.79 -21.60 -22.97
CA LEU A 69 -1.60 -20.74 -23.86
C LEU A 69 -1.44 -19.23 -23.67
N ALA A 70 -0.57 -18.77 -22.78
CA ALA A 70 -0.50 -17.35 -22.46
C ALA A 70 0.40 -16.58 -23.46
N GLU A 71 -0.04 -16.42 -24.72
CA GLU A 71 0.66 -15.57 -25.71
C GLU A 71 0.88 -14.12 -25.21
N ASP A 72 0.14 -13.71 -24.18
CA ASP A 72 0.07 -12.33 -23.70
C ASP A 72 0.76 -12.07 -22.33
N ILE A 73 1.62 -12.99 -21.84
CA ILE A 73 2.24 -12.78 -20.51
C ILE A 73 3.05 -11.48 -20.45
N ARG A 74 3.66 -11.06 -21.56
CA ARG A 74 4.67 -10.00 -21.62
C ARG A 74 4.16 -8.58 -21.26
N ILE A 75 2.86 -8.31 -21.32
CA ILE A 75 2.30 -6.93 -21.25
C ILE A 75 1.90 -6.50 -19.83
N ARG A 76 1.87 -7.40 -18.83
CA ARG A 76 1.24 -7.11 -17.52
C ARG A 76 2.19 -7.12 -16.30
N ASN A 77 3.38 -6.52 -16.43
CA ASN A 77 4.22 -6.16 -15.27
C ASN A 77 3.81 -4.82 -14.61
N THR A 78 2.85 -4.10 -15.20
CA THR A 78 2.29 -2.84 -14.68
C THR A 78 1.76 -2.95 -13.24
N PRO A 79 1.03 -4.00 -12.84
CA PRO A 79 0.52 -4.11 -11.46
C PRO A 79 1.64 -4.21 -10.42
N PHE A 80 2.75 -4.90 -10.73
CA PHE A 80 3.93 -4.94 -9.85
C PHE A 80 4.53 -3.56 -9.64
N LEU A 81 4.74 -2.83 -10.75
CA LEU A 81 5.30 -1.47 -10.71
C LEU A 81 4.41 -0.53 -9.91
N ILE A 82 3.09 -0.57 -10.13
CA ILE A 82 2.14 0.24 -9.36
C ILE A 82 2.20 -0.17 -7.87
N CYS A 83 2.29 -1.45 -7.55
CA CYS A 83 2.37 -1.91 -6.17
C CYS A 83 3.63 -1.40 -5.46
N ILE A 84 4.80 -1.50 -6.09
CA ILE A 84 6.07 -1.01 -5.51
C ILE A 84 6.08 0.52 -5.36
N LEU A 85 5.61 1.25 -6.39
CA LEU A 85 5.51 2.70 -6.34
C LEU A 85 4.51 3.16 -5.27
N GLY A 86 3.36 2.49 -5.16
CA GLY A 86 2.34 2.75 -4.16
C GLY A 86 2.86 2.52 -2.74
N LEU A 87 3.50 1.37 -2.48
CA LEU A 87 4.12 1.04 -1.19
C LEU A 87 5.18 2.07 -0.79
N THR A 88 6.09 2.40 -1.71
CA THR A 88 7.16 3.39 -1.49
C THR A 88 6.56 4.76 -1.17
N THR A 89 5.54 5.17 -1.92
CA THR A 89 4.85 6.45 -1.71
C THR A 89 4.20 6.50 -0.33
N ILE A 90 3.46 5.46 0.08
CA ILE A 90 2.84 5.40 1.41
C ILE A 90 3.89 5.53 2.51
N ILE A 91 5.01 4.81 2.39
CA ILE A 91 6.12 4.87 3.37
C ILE A 91 6.67 6.30 3.48
N ILE A 92 6.96 6.96 2.34
CA ILE A 92 7.46 8.33 2.32
C ILE A 92 6.48 9.27 3.03
N PHE A 93 5.19 9.19 2.71
CA PHE A 93 4.17 10.06 3.31
C PHE A 93 4.03 9.82 4.81
N ILE A 94 4.13 8.56 5.28
CA ILE A 94 4.15 8.25 6.72
C ILE A 94 5.37 8.88 7.38
N PHE A 95 6.56 8.79 6.80
CA PHE A 95 7.77 9.41 7.36
C PHE A 95 7.68 10.93 7.40
N VAL A 96 7.20 11.57 6.32
CA VAL A 96 6.95 13.01 6.28
C VAL A 96 5.97 13.40 7.40
N GLU A 97 4.89 12.63 7.59
CA GLU A 97 3.95 12.91 8.67
C GLU A 97 4.58 12.74 10.05
N MET A 98 5.35 11.68 10.28
CA MET A 98 6.06 11.48 11.55
C MET A 98 7.03 12.62 11.82
N TRP A 99 7.78 13.07 10.81
CA TRP A 99 8.65 14.24 10.94
C TRP A 99 7.89 15.49 11.38
N THR A 100 6.77 15.81 10.71
CA THR A 100 5.93 16.96 11.08
C THR A 100 5.37 16.83 12.49
N LEU A 101 4.99 15.61 12.91
CA LEU A 101 4.51 15.32 14.25
C LEU A 101 5.59 15.53 15.32
N PHE A 102 6.83 15.10 15.06
CA PHE A 102 7.95 15.37 15.96
C PHE A 102 8.26 16.87 16.06
N ALA A 103 8.17 17.61 14.96
CA ALA A 103 8.31 19.06 14.97
C ALA A 103 7.19 19.75 15.78
N GLU A 104 5.94 19.30 15.66
CA GLU A 104 4.80 19.75 16.48
C GLU A 104 5.02 19.43 17.97
N LYS A 105 5.57 18.26 18.29
CA LYS A 105 5.86 17.84 19.68
C LYS A 105 6.94 18.71 20.31
N LYS A 106 8.03 19.01 19.59
CA LYS A 106 9.08 19.91 20.08
C LYS A 106 8.55 21.31 20.41
N LYS A 107 7.49 21.75 19.72
CA LYS A 107 6.82 23.04 19.97
C LYS A 107 5.77 22.98 21.09
N GLY A 108 5.50 21.81 21.67
CA GLY A 108 4.47 21.63 22.71
C GLY A 108 3.03 21.63 22.20
N ILE A 109 2.82 21.52 20.89
CA ILE A 109 1.49 21.68 20.24
C ILE A 109 0.91 20.30 19.83
N ALA A 110 1.71 19.23 19.90
CA ALA A 110 1.27 17.91 19.46
C ALA A 110 0.23 17.28 20.41
N VAL A 111 -1.04 17.41 20.04
CA VAL A 111 -2.14 16.66 20.66
C VAL A 111 -2.17 15.24 20.08
N ASN A 112 -2.43 14.24 20.93
CA ASN A 112 -2.54 12.82 20.56
C ASN A 112 -1.28 12.24 19.89
N PHE A 113 -0.10 12.71 20.28
CA PHE A 113 1.19 12.27 19.72
C PHE A 113 1.36 10.74 19.74
N ALA A 114 1.11 10.09 20.89
CA ALA A 114 1.30 8.66 21.06
C ALA A 114 0.40 7.85 20.12
N TYR A 115 -0.89 8.20 20.05
CA TYR A 115 -1.85 7.54 19.17
C TYR A 115 -1.44 7.62 17.69
N ARG A 116 -1.04 8.80 17.23
CA ARG A 116 -0.62 9.02 15.84
C ARG A 116 0.63 8.22 15.50
N LEU A 117 1.59 8.15 16.42
CA LEU A 117 2.81 7.36 16.26
C LEU A 117 2.50 5.86 16.20
N ILE A 118 1.63 5.37 17.09
CA ILE A 118 1.20 3.98 17.11
C ILE A 118 0.46 3.62 15.82
N SER A 119 -0.47 4.45 15.37
CA SER A 119 -1.19 4.23 14.12
C SER A 119 -0.24 4.15 12.92
N ALA A 120 0.74 5.06 12.84
CA ALA A 120 1.74 5.04 11.77
C ALA A 120 2.61 3.78 11.82
N ALA A 121 3.04 3.37 13.01
CA ALA A 121 3.82 2.13 13.19
C ALA A 121 3.02 0.88 12.79
N ILE A 122 1.73 0.79 13.16
CA ILE A 122 0.87 -0.32 12.77
C ILE A 122 0.71 -0.38 11.25
N ILE A 123 0.48 0.76 10.59
CA ILE A 123 0.39 0.80 9.12
C ILE A 123 1.71 0.32 8.50
N LEU A 124 2.86 0.82 8.95
CA LEU A 124 4.18 0.37 8.46
C LEU A 124 4.38 -1.14 8.63
N LEU A 125 3.99 -1.71 9.78
CA LEU A 125 4.05 -3.15 10.02
C LEU A 125 3.13 -3.93 9.06
N CYS A 126 1.95 -3.39 8.74
CA CYS A 126 1.04 -3.99 7.77
C CYS A 126 1.57 -3.94 6.33
N LEU A 127 2.45 -2.99 5.99
CA LEU A 127 3.07 -2.94 4.66
C LEU A 127 4.07 -4.09 4.42
N ILE A 128 4.66 -4.66 5.48
CA ILE A 128 5.65 -5.75 5.37
C ILE A 128 5.06 -7.00 4.69
N PRO A 129 3.95 -7.60 5.18
CA PRO A 129 3.37 -8.77 4.51
C PRO A 129 2.85 -8.45 3.11
N ILE A 130 2.35 -7.23 2.86
CA ILE A 130 1.92 -6.79 1.53
C ILE A 130 3.12 -6.76 0.57
N LEU A 131 4.24 -6.15 0.99
CA LEU A 131 5.47 -6.11 0.21
C LEU A 131 6.02 -7.50 -0.05
N ARG A 132 6.07 -8.36 0.98
CA ARG A 132 6.51 -9.74 0.84
C ARG A 132 5.67 -10.48 -0.21
N LYS A 133 4.34 -10.35 -0.16
CA LYS A 133 3.46 -10.99 -1.14
C LYS A 133 3.67 -10.45 -2.55
N THR A 134 3.85 -9.14 -2.68
CA THR A 134 4.15 -8.45 -3.95
C THR A 134 5.41 -9.02 -4.59
N VAL A 135 6.49 -9.21 -3.81
CA VAL A 135 7.74 -9.82 -4.29
C VAL A 135 7.53 -11.29 -4.65
N THR A 136 6.87 -12.08 -3.80
CA THR A 136 6.61 -13.50 -4.12
C THR A 136 5.78 -13.68 -5.40
N MET A 137 4.80 -12.80 -5.64
CA MET A 137 4.02 -12.81 -6.88
C MET A 137 4.88 -12.49 -8.10
N TRP A 138 5.85 -11.58 -7.97
CA TRP A 138 6.85 -11.30 -9.01
C TRP A 138 7.70 -12.54 -9.33
N ASP A 139 8.17 -13.25 -8.30
CA ASP A 139 8.98 -14.45 -8.48
C ASP A 139 8.18 -15.55 -9.20
N THR A 140 6.95 -15.83 -8.76
CA THR A 140 6.05 -16.79 -9.42
C THR A 140 5.77 -16.42 -10.88
N TYR A 141 5.58 -15.13 -11.15
CA TYR A 141 5.38 -14.65 -12.52
C TYR A 141 6.61 -14.91 -13.41
N ASN A 142 7.82 -14.65 -12.91
CA ASN A 142 9.06 -14.92 -13.65
C ASN A 142 9.30 -16.41 -13.88
N GLU A 143 8.99 -17.26 -12.89
CA GLU A 143 9.08 -18.72 -13.05
C GLU A 143 8.15 -19.22 -14.16
N LYS A 144 6.90 -18.76 -14.18
CA LYS A 144 5.93 -19.11 -15.24
C LYS A 144 6.39 -18.62 -16.62
N LEU A 145 6.96 -17.42 -16.70
CA LEU A 145 7.55 -16.88 -17.92
C LEU A 145 8.71 -17.75 -18.43
N LEU A 146 9.60 -18.18 -17.54
CA LEU A 146 10.73 -19.01 -17.90
C LEU A 146 10.28 -20.38 -18.43
N GLN A 147 9.31 -21.01 -17.75
CA GLN A 147 8.72 -22.28 -18.19
C GLN A 147 8.08 -22.16 -19.59
N GLN A 148 7.36 -21.07 -19.86
CA GLN A 148 6.78 -20.82 -21.17
C GLN A 148 7.87 -20.63 -22.24
N TYR A 149 8.91 -19.86 -21.94
CA TYR A 149 10.03 -19.65 -22.85
C TYR A 149 10.73 -20.97 -23.20
N GLU A 150 10.98 -21.83 -22.21
CA GLU A 150 11.55 -23.17 -22.43
C GLU A 150 10.64 -24.07 -23.27
N TYR A 151 9.33 -23.99 -23.08
CA TYR A 151 8.36 -24.73 -23.89
C TYR A 151 8.40 -24.30 -25.36
N ILE A 152 8.39 -22.99 -25.62
CA ILE A 152 8.47 -22.43 -26.97
C ILE A 152 9.79 -22.82 -27.63
N LYS A 153 10.91 -22.76 -26.91
CA LYS A 153 12.23 -23.12 -27.45
C LYS A 153 12.36 -24.61 -27.82
N LYS A 154 11.58 -25.49 -27.20
CA LYS A 154 11.59 -26.95 -27.46
C LYS A 154 10.70 -27.36 -28.64
N ARG A 155 9.83 -26.48 -29.12
CA ARG A 155 9.04 -26.66 -30.35
C ARG A 155 9.81 -26.12 -31.56
#